data_AF-A0A6J5UKU3-F1
#
_entry.id   AF-A0A6J5UKU3-F1
#
_cell.length_a   1.000
_cell.length_b   1.000
_cell.length_c   1.000
_cell.angle_alpha   90.00
_cell.angle_beta   90.00
_cell.angle_gamma   90.00
#
_symmetry.space_group_name_H-M   'P 1'
#
loop_
_entity.id
_entity.type
_entity.pdbx_description
1 polymer ?
#
loop_
_entity_poly.entity_id
_entity_poly.type
_entity_poly.pdbx_seq_one_letter_code
_entity_poly.pdbx_strand_id
1 'polypeptide(L)'
;MESNRFRAAIWDPPKLVATCLSSHLKTICIRRFWARKVQMEVVKYLLENGHLLDKMIIMYAGYFPREEAEVLYRELKIFLLVGFNEWSS
;
A
#
# COMPACT_ATOMS: atom_id res chain seq x y z
N MET A 1 -21.94 6.95 -27.79
CA MET A 1 -20.67 7.67 -27.61
C MET A 1 -20.92 8.67 -26.48
N GLU A 2 -20.25 8.73 -25.34
CA GLU A 2 -19.09 8.03 -24.78
C GLU A 2 -19.47 7.06 -23.64
N SER A 3 -18.68 6.00 -23.53
CA SER A 3 -18.68 5.07 -22.40
C SER A 3 -18.35 5.80 -21.09
N ASN A 4 -19.23 5.65 -20.11
CA ASN A 4 -18.98 5.96 -18.71
C ASN A 4 -17.89 5.01 -18.16
N ARG A 5 -16.62 5.29 -18.50
CA ARG A 5 -15.47 4.38 -18.35
C ARG A 5 -14.71 4.54 -17.02
N PHE A 6 -15.33 5.15 -16.02
CA PHE A 6 -14.76 5.28 -14.69
C PHE A 6 -15.73 4.75 -13.64
N ARG A 7 -16.08 3.47 -13.72
CA ARG A 7 -16.45 2.77 -12.49
C ARG A 7 -15.21 2.87 -11.59
N ALA A 8 -15.32 3.57 -10.47
CA ALA A 8 -14.29 3.57 -9.44
C ALA A 8 -13.99 2.10 -9.16
N ALA A 9 -12.77 1.65 -9.50
CA ALA A 9 -12.37 0.29 -9.21
C ALA A 9 -12.53 0.10 -7.70
N ILE A 10 -13.19 -0.98 -7.29
CA ILE A 10 -13.32 -1.36 -5.89
C ILE A 10 -12.22 -2.39 -5.63
N TRP A 11 -11.42 -2.18 -4.61
CA TRP A 11 -10.45 -3.17 -4.16
C TRP A 11 -11.19 -4.30 -3.45
N ASP A 12 -10.95 -5.54 -3.89
CA ASP A 12 -11.43 -6.76 -3.23
C ASP A 12 -10.20 -7.53 -2.73
N PRO A 13 -9.85 -7.43 -1.43
CA PRO A 13 -8.63 -8.03 -0.91
C PRO A 13 -8.70 -9.57 -0.98
N PRO A 14 -7.55 -10.25 -1.11
CA PRO A 14 -7.51 -11.70 -1.00
C PRO A 14 -8.08 -12.18 0.33
N LYS A 15 -8.92 -13.23 0.28
CA LYS A 15 -9.49 -13.85 1.51
C LYS A 15 -8.44 -14.50 2.40
N LEU A 16 -7.30 -14.89 1.83
CA LEU A 16 -6.17 -15.49 2.53
C LEU A 16 -4.91 -14.72 2.18
N VAL A 17 -4.08 -14.49 3.20
CA VAL A 17 -2.78 -13.89 3.05
C VAL A 17 -1.85 -14.88 2.38
N ALA A 18 -1.21 -14.48 1.29
CA ALA A 18 -0.20 -15.31 0.64
C ALA A 18 0.95 -15.58 1.63
N THR A 19 1.29 -16.86 1.82
CA THR A 19 2.34 -17.26 2.78
C THR A 19 3.66 -16.54 2.55
N CYS A 20 4.03 -16.27 1.29
CA CYS A 20 5.25 -15.53 0.98
C CYS A 20 5.22 -14.11 1.55
N LEU A 21 4.09 -13.42 1.50
CA LEU A 21 3.94 -12.05 2.02
C LEU A 21 4.15 -12.04 3.54
N SER A 22 3.56 -12.99 4.26
CA SER A 22 3.63 -13.04 5.72
C SER A 22 4.95 -13.56 6.28
N SER A 23 5.70 -14.39 5.54
CA SER A 23 6.81 -15.15 6.13
C SER A 23 8.12 -15.18 5.34
N HIS A 24 8.18 -14.57 4.15
CA HIS A 24 9.40 -14.65 3.32
C HIS A 24 9.79 -13.33 2.67
N LEU A 25 8.82 -12.45 2.42
CA LEU A 25 9.02 -11.34 1.51
C LEU A 25 9.56 -10.11 2.24
N LYS A 26 10.84 -9.80 1.99
CA LYS A 26 11.58 -8.70 2.63
C LYS A 26 11.51 -7.39 1.88
N THR A 27 11.20 -7.42 0.59
CA THR A 27 11.17 -6.20 -0.22
C THR A 27 10.05 -6.21 -1.25
N ILE A 28 9.26 -5.14 -1.27
CA ILE A 28 8.21 -4.90 -2.27
C ILE A 28 8.56 -3.63 -3.04
N CYS A 29 8.43 -3.68 -4.37
CA CYS A 29 8.54 -2.52 -5.25
C CYS A 29 7.22 -2.31 -6.01
N ILE A 30 6.54 -1.20 -5.74
CA ILE A 30 5.32 -0.81 -6.45
C ILE A 30 5.68 0.27 -7.46
N ARG A 31 5.47 -0.03 -8.74
CA ARG A 31 5.72 0.89 -9.85
C ARG A 31 4.44 1.56 -10.30
N ARG A 32 4.58 2.75 -10.90
CA ARG A 32 3.48 3.55 -11.45
C ARG A 32 2.36 3.80 -10.43
N PHE A 33 2.76 4.20 -9.23
CA PHE A 33 1.85 4.52 -8.14
C PHE A 33 1.24 5.91 -8.37
N TRP A 34 -0.08 6.02 -8.35
CA TRP A 34 -0.83 7.26 -8.54
C TRP A 34 -1.54 7.72 -7.25
N ALA A 35 -1.22 7.09 -6.11
CA ALA A 35 -1.93 7.19 -4.82
C ALA A 35 -3.47 7.22 -4.93
N ARG A 36 -4.03 6.49 -5.90
CA ARG A 36 -5.47 6.31 -5.97
C ARG A 36 -5.92 5.48 -4.79
N LYS A 37 -7.16 5.69 -4.32
CA LYS A 37 -7.75 4.96 -3.19
C LYS A 37 -7.49 3.44 -3.24
N VAL A 38 -7.73 2.80 -4.38
CA VAL A 38 -7.46 1.36 -4.57
C VAL A 38 -6.00 1.00 -4.36
N GLN A 39 -5.06 1.79 -4.89
CA GLN A 39 -3.64 1.52 -4.74
C GLN A 39 -3.20 1.73 -3.28
N MET A 40 -3.79 2.70 -2.59
CA MET A 40 -3.58 2.91 -1.16
C MET A 40 -4.07 1.72 -0.34
N GLU A 41 -5.25 1.17 -0.65
CA GLU A 41 -5.80 -0.02 0.01
C GLU A 41 -4.90 -1.25 -0.20
N VAL A 42 -4.35 -1.42 -1.40
CA VAL A 42 -3.35 -2.46 -1.68
C VAL A 42 -2.09 -2.27 -0.84
N VAL A 43 -1.56 -1.04 -0.75
CA VAL A 43 -0.36 -0.75 0.04
C VAL A 43 -0.58 -1.06 1.52
N LYS A 44 -1.72 -0.64 2.09
CA LYS A 44 -2.07 -0.93 3.48
C LYS A 44 -2.11 -2.42 3.74
N TYR A 45 -2.83 -3.18 2.90
CA TYR A 45 -2.88 -4.63 2.97
C TYR A 45 -1.48 -5.27 2.95
N LEU A 46 -0.59 -4.81 2.06
CA LEU A 46 0.77 -5.35 1.97
C LEU A 46 1.63 -5.01 3.20
N LEU A 47 1.45 -3.84 3.81
CA LEU A 47 2.16 -3.45 5.02
C LEU A 47 1.64 -4.20 6.26
N GLU A 48 0.33 -4.34 6.40
CA GLU A 48 -0.31 -5.05 7.52
C GLU A 48 0.04 -6.54 7.54
N ASN A 49 0.14 -7.16 6.36
CA ASN A 49 0.38 -8.60 6.22
C ASN A 49 1.85 -8.96 5.93
N GLY A 50 2.71 -7.96 5.71
CA GLY A 50 4.12 -8.13 5.38
C GLY A 50 5.01 -8.20 6.62
N HIS A 51 4.82 -9.20 7.50
CA HIS A 51 5.46 -9.20 8.82
C HIS A 51 6.99 -9.21 8.80
N LEU A 52 7.61 -9.72 7.74
CA LEU A 52 9.07 -9.72 7.53
C LEU A 52 9.53 -8.71 6.49
N LEU A 53 8.69 -7.73 6.16
CA LEU A 53 8.98 -6.74 5.14
C LEU A 53 9.96 -5.68 5.68
N ASP A 54 11.23 -5.79 5.30
CA ASP A 54 12.27 -4.82 5.66
C ASP A 54 12.08 -3.49 4.91
N LYS A 55 11.60 -3.55 3.66
CA LYS A 55 11.57 -2.38 2.77
C LYS A 55 10.40 -2.39 1.78
N MET A 56 9.68 -1.28 1.69
CA MET A 56 8.75 -1.00 0.60
C MET A 56 9.23 0.21 -0.23
N ILE A 57 9.31 0.05 -1.55
CA ILE A 57 9.70 1.10 -2.50
C ILE A 57 8.49 1.44 -3.36
N ILE A 58 8.08 2.70 -3.33
CA ILE A 58 6.97 3.21 -4.14
C ILE A 58 7.53 4.18 -5.18
N MET A 59 7.32 3.85 -6.46
CA MET A 59 7.72 4.69 -7.59
C MET A 59 6.48 5.34 -8.19
N TYR A 60 6.39 6.65 -8.03
CA TYR A 60 5.26 7.43 -8.49
C TYR A 60 5.16 7.45 -10.01
N ALA A 61 3.94 7.43 -10.54
CA ALA A 61 3.69 7.69 -11.95
C ALA A 61 3.52 9.20 -12.16
N GLY A 62 4.54 9.85 -12.70
CA GLY A 62 4.48 11.26 -13.09
C GLY A 62 4.94 12.23 -12.00
N TYR A 63 4.61 13.52 -12.20
CA TYR A 63 4.95 14.58 -11.25
C TYR A 63 4.05 14.47 -10.03
N PHE A 64 4.66 14.24 -8.86
CA PHE A 64 3.97 14.20 -7.58
C PHE A 64 4.48 15.35 -6.72
N PRO A 65 3.63 16.33 -6.36
CA PRO A 65 4.04 17.44 -5.52
C PRO A 65 4.63 16.92 -4.21
N ARG A 66 5.72 17.54 -3.75
CA ARG A 66 6.41 17.15 -2.51
C ARG A 66 5.45 17.11 -1.32
N GLU A 67 4.51 18.04 -1.25
CA GLU A 67 3.51 18.12 -0.17
C GLU A 67 2.59 16.90 -0.14
N GLU A 68 2.13 16.43 -1.30
CA GLU A 68 1.32 15.20 -1.39
C GLU A 68 2.15 13.96 -1.04
N ALA A 69 3.46 13.96 -1.35
CA ALA A 69 4.39 12.92 -0.93
C ALA A 69 4.57 12.86 0.60
N GLU A 70 4.62 14.01 1.25
CA GLU A 70 4.69 14.08 2.72
C GLU A 70 3.39 13.59 3.38
N VAL A 71 2.22 13.94 2.83
CA VAL A 71 0.92 13.43 3.32
C VAL A 71 0.85 11.91 3.16
N LEU A 72 1.19 11.39 1.98
CA LEU A 72 1.25 9.97 1.71
C LEU A 72 2.21 9.23 2.66
N TYR A 73 3.42 9.78 2.85
CA TYR A 73 4.40 9.22 3.77
C TYR A 73 3.88 9.19 5.21
N ARG A 74 3.21 10.26 5.66
CA ARG A 74 2.60 10.32 7.00
C ARG A 74 1.51 9.27 7.16
N GLU A 75 0.61 9.14 6.20
CA GLU A 75 -0.44 8.12 6.24
C GLU A 75 0.16 6.72 6.34
N LEU A 76 1.10 6.37 5.45
CA LEU A 76 1.74 5.04 5.46
C LEU A 76 2.57 4.80 6.72
N LYS A 77 3.23 5.84 7.26
CA LYS A 77 3.97 5.75 8.52
C LYS A 77 3.05 5.54 9.72
N ILE A 78 1.85 6.11 9.72
CA ILE A 78 0.84 5.85 10.77
C ILE A 78 0.47 4.35 10.75
N PHE A 79 0.27 3.74 9.58
CA PHE A 79 -0.02 2.29 9.51
C PHE A 79 1.12 1.43 10.09
N LEU A 80 2.38 1.80 9.85
CA LEU A 80 3.52 1.14 10.50
C LEU A 80 3.47 1.31 12.03
N LEU A 81 3.29 2.54 12.53
CA LEU A 81 3.29 2.81 13.98
C LEU A 81 2.10 2.18 14.72
N VAL A 82 0.92 2.15 14.10
CA VAL A 82 -0.28 1.54 14.69
C VAL A 82 -0.19 0.01 14.66
N GLY A 83 0.36 -0.58 13.58
CA GLY A 83 0.55 -2.03 13.46
C GLY A 83 1.64 -2.61 14.37
N PHE A 84 2.64 -1.82 14.79
CA PHE A 84 3.67 -2.26 15.74
C PHE A 84 3.20 -2.28 17.21
N ASN A 85 2.12 -1.55 17.55
CA ASN A 85 1.68 -1.41 18.95
C ASN A 85 0.74 -2.53 19.44
N GLU A 86 0.33 -3.46 18.58
CA GLU A 86 -0.53 -4.61 18.96
C GLU A 86 0.26 -5.91 19.21
N TRP A 87 1.59 -5.90 19.06
CA TRP A 87 2.46 -7.09 19.25
C TRP A 87 3.47 -6.88 20.38
N SER A 88 2.99 -6.43 21.53
CA SER A 88 3.70 -6.54 22.80
C SER A 88 2.74 -7.07 23.87
N SER A 89 2.49 -8.37 23.85
CA SER A 89 1.93 -9.14 24.97
C SER A 89 2.46 -10.57 24.90
#